data_AF-A0A1H3QR32-F1
#
_entry.id   AF-A0A1H3QR32-F1
#
_cell.length_a   1.000
_cell.length_b   1.000
_cell.length_c   1.000
_cell.angle_alpha   90.00
_cell.angle_beta   90.00
_cell.angle_gamma   90.00
#
_symmetry.space_group_name_H-M   'P 1'
#
loop_
_entity.id
_entity.type
_entity.pdbx_description
1 polymer ?
#
loop_
_entity_poly.entity_id
_entity_poly.type
_entity_poly.pdbx_seq_one_letter_code
_entity_poly.pdbx_strand_id
1 'polypeptide(L)'
;MRDDRYPIACDDDTLDAIKAAMQRSDDEALALLDAAVSRHPADARLALLRGSVYASQGAYPQAFADLSQAVVMAPELYAARFMLGYLELCHRGAAQAIAVWHPLTQLGEHEALGDFARGLTLLVTGEPEQARAFLQRGLEGNRDHPELSPFVQSLIEKSHEIVAAGEPAPVPGFGAVPDAPVADGANDGEDEEPGNGSHLLLGGYLDRRDH
;
A
#
# COMPACT_ATOMS: atom_id res chain seq x y z
N MET A 1 0.11 -41.28 -2.89
CA MET A 1 -1.21 -41.09 -2.24
C MET A 1 -1.43 -39.60 -2.15
N ARG A 2 -2.45 -39.07 -2.83
CA ARG A 2 -2.86 -37.66 -2.70
C ARG A 2 -3.59 -37.52 -1.37
N ASP A 3 -3.20 -36.53 -0.56
CA ASP A 3 -3.86 -36.20 0.70
C ASP A 3 -5.10 -35.36 0.37
N ASP A 4 -6.28 -35.97 0.43
CA ASP A 4 -7.58 -35.35 0.11
C ASP A 4 -8.02 -34.26 1.13
N ARG A 5 -7.13 -33.84 2.04
CA ARG A 5 -7.38 -32.76 3.02
C ARG A 5 -7.05 -31.35 2.51
N TYR A 6 -6.46 -31.23 1.32
CA TYR A 6 -6.33 -29.94 0.64
C TYR A 6 -7.28 -29.90 -0.55
N PRO A 7 -8.31 -29.02 -0.56
CA PRO A 7 -9.08 -28.78 -1.78
C PRO A 7 -8.09 -28.41 -2.88
N ILE A 8 -8.27 -29.02 -4.06
CA ILE A 8 -7.32 -28.94 -5.17
C ILE A 8 -7.00 -27.47 -5.41
N ALA A 9 -5.79 -27.06 -5.04
CA ALA A 9 -5.31 -25.71 -5.29
C ALA A 9 -5.28 -25.50 -6.81
N CYS A 10 -5.52 -24.27 -7.25
CA CYS A 10 -5.32 -23.91 -8.64
C CYS A 10 -3.88 -24.25 -9.03
N ASP A 11 -3.69 -24.91 -10.18
CA ASP A 11 -2.36 -25.21 -10.67
C ASP A 11 -1.59 -23.93 -10.99
N ASP A 12 -0.26 -24.03 -10.89
CA ASP A 12 0.63 -22.89 -11.05
C ASP A 12 0.59 -22.35 -12.49
N ASP A 13 0.40 -23.22 -13.50
CA ASP A 13 0.26 -22.80 -14.90
C ASP A 13 -0.96 -21.88 -15.10
N THR A 14 -2.09 -22.22 -14.48
CA THR A 14 -3.30 -21.39 -14.51
C THR A 14 -3.08 -20.06 -13.78
N LEU A 15 -2.39 -20.08 -12.65
CA LEU A 15 -2.07 -18.85 -11.92
C LEU A 15 -1.13 -17.94 -12.70
N ASP A 16 -0.15 -18.50 -13.40
CA ASP A 16 0.78 -17.73 -14.22
C ASP A 16 0.08 -17.16 -15.46
N ALA A 17 -0.84 -17.90 -16.07
CA ALA A 17 -1.69 -17.39 -17.13
C ALA A 17 -2.58 -16.22 -16.66
N ILE A 18 -3.18 -16.33 -15.46
CA ILE A 18 -3.94 -15.24 -14.84
C ILE A 18 -3.06 -14.01 -14.61
N LYS A 19 -1.88 -14.18 -13.98
CA LYS A 19 -0.96 -13.07 -13.73
C LYS A 19 -0.53 -12.40 -15.03
N ALA A 20 -0.26 -13.18 -16.08
CA ALA A 20 0.06 -12.63 -17.39
C ALA A 20 -1.12 -11.85 -18.00
N ALA A 21 -2.34 -12.32 -17.84
CA ALA A 21 -3.55 -11.61 -18.27
C ALA A 21 -3.74 -10.30 -17.50
N MET A 22 -3.46 -10.27 -16.19
CA MET A 22 -3.48 -9.04 -15.40
C MET A 22 -2.51 -7.97 -15.92
N GLN A 23 -1.42 -8.37 -16.57
CA GLN A 23 -0.48 -7.44 -17.21
C GLN A 23 -0.96 -6.93 -18.59
N ARG A 24 -2.07 -7.46 -19.11
CA ARG A 24 -2.56 -7.17 -20.47
C ARG A 24 -3.94 -6.51 -20.45
N SER A 25 -4.85 -7.02 -19.63
CA SER A 25 -6.23 -6.56 -19.55
C SER A 25 -6.91 -7.06 -18.27
N ASP A 26 -7.46 -6.13 -17.49
CA ASP A 26 -8.25 -6.45 -16.29
C ASP A 26 -9.48 -7.32 -16.65
N ASP A 27 -10.11 -7.10 -17.80
CA ASP A 27 -11.26 -7.88 -18.25
C ASP A 27 -10.89 -9.34 -18.60
N GLU A 28 -9.76 -9.54 -19.30
CA GLU A 28 -9.24 -10.88 -19.59
C GLU A 28 -8.87 -11.61 -18.29
N ALA A 29 -8.23 -10.90 -17.36
CA ALA A 29 -7.86 -11.43 -16.06
C ALA A 29 -9.10 -11.85 -15.24
N LEU A 30 -10.12 -11.00 -15.18
CA LEU A 30 -11.37 -11.32 -14.45
C LEU A 30 -12.07 -12.53 -15.04
N ALA A 31 -12.14 -12.66 -16.36
CA ALA A 31 -12.75 -13.83 -17.01
C ALA A 31 -12.03 -15.14 -16.62
N LEU A 32 -10.69 -15.13 -16.60
CA LEU A 32 -9.90 -16.27 -16.16
C LEU A 32 -10.05 -16.54 -14.65
N LEU A 33 -10.06 -15.49 -13.84
CA LEU A 33 -10.23 -15.57 -12.39
C LEU A 33 -11.60 -16.12 -12.02
N ASP A 34 -12.68 -15.68 -12.65
CA ASP A 34 -14.02 -16.18 -12.38
C ASP A 34 -14.16 -17.66 -12.74
N ALA A 35 -13.55 -18.09 -13.85
CA ALA A 35 -13.48 -19.51 -14.22
C ALA A 35 -12.66 -20.33 -13.22
N ALA A 36 -11.53 -19.79 -12.73
CA ALA A 36 -10.67 -20.45 -11.76
C ALA A 36 -11.32 -20.53 -10.38
N VAL A 37 -11.91 -19.44 -9.87
CA VAL A 37 -12.62 -19.38 -8.58
C VAL A 37 -13.80 -20.34 -8.57
N SER A 38 -14.53 -20.46 -9.70
CA SER A 38 -15.64 -21.41 -9.81
C SER A 38 -15.18 -22.88 -9.68
N ARG A 39 -13.95 -23.19 -10.08
CA ARG A 39 -13.35 -24.53 -9.98
C ARG A 39 -12.64 -24.76 -8.65
N HIS A 40 -12.01 -23.73 -8.11
CA HIS A 40 -11.14 -23.77 -6.94
C HIS A 40 -11.56 -22.70 -5.90
N PRO A 41 -12.79 -22.76 -5.36
CA PRO A 41 -13.34 -21.69 -4.52
C PRO A 41 -12.63 -21.52 -3.17
N ALA A 42 -11.82 -22.50 -2.77
CA ALA A 42 -11.05 -22.49 -1.52
C ALA A 42 -9.59 -22.01 -1.71
N ASP A 43 -9.17 -21.67 -2.93
CA ASP A 43 -7.82 -21.15 -3.16
C ASP A 43 -7.77 -19.64 -2.89
N ALA A 44 -7.20 -19.27 -1.74
CA ALA A 44 -7.09 -17.88 -1.31
C ALA A 44 -6.27 -17.00 -2.27
N ARG A 45 -5.37 -17.59 -3.07
CA ARG A 45 -4.58 -16.85 -4.06
C ARG A 45 -5.49 -16.29 -5.15
N LEU A 46 -6.52 -17.02 -5.55
CA LEU A 46 -7.48 -16.55 -6.57
C LEU A 46 -8.34 -15.41 -6.04
N ALA A 47 -8.79 -15.49 -4.80
CA ALA A 47 -9.52 -14.39 -4.15
C ALA A 47 -8.63 -13.13 -4.02
N LEU A 48 -7.36 -13.30 -3.64
CA LEU A 48 -6.39 -12.20 -3.62
C LEU A 48 -6.26 -11.53 -5.00
N LEU A 49 -5.99 -12.32 -6.04
CA LEU A 49 -5.79 -11.80 -7.40
C LEU A 49 -7.06 -11.14 -7.92
N ARG A 50 -8.24 -11.73 -7.73
CA ARG A 50 -9.51 -11.13 -8.17
C ARG A 50 -9.85 -9.86 -7.40
N GLY A 51 -9.62 -9.85 -6.09
CA GLY A 51 -9.75 -8.64 -5.28
C GLY A 51 -8.83 -7.51 -5.74
N SER A 52 -7.61 -7.83 -6.18
CA SER A 52 -6.67 -6.85 -6.73
C SER A 52 -7.16 -6.22 -8.04
N VAL A 53 -7.72 -7.02 -8.95
CA VAL A 53 -8.28 -6.53 -10.22
C VAL A 53 -9.56 -5.72 -9.98
N TYR A 54 -10.41 -6.14 -9.04
CA TYR A 54 -11.55 -5.31 -8.66
C TYR A 54 -11.11 -3.97 -8.06
N ALA A 55 -10.02 -3.94 -7.29
CA ALA A 55 -9.49 -2.69 -6.75
C ALA A 55 -8.96 -1.77 -7.86
N SER A 56 -8.26 -2.29 -8.87
CA SER A 56 -7.77 -1.49 -10.02
C SER A 56 -8.92 -0.92 -10.85
N GLN A 57 -10.00 -1.67 -11.00
CA GLN A 57 -11.22 -1.23 -11.71
C GLN A 57 -12.10 -0.28 -10.89
N GLY A 58 -11.77 -0.01 -9.63
CA GLY A 58 -12.59 0.81 -8.73
C GLY A 58 -13.85 0.10 -8.20
N ALA A 59 -13.96 -1.22 -8.41
CA ALA A 59 -15.02 -2.07 -7.87
C ALA A 59 -14.74 -2.43 -6.39
N TYR A 60 -14.63 -1.41 -5.54
CA TYR A 60 -14.20 -1.55 -4.15
C TYR A 60 -15.05 -2.51 -3.30
N PRO A 61 -16.39 -2.56 -3.41
CA PRO A 61 -17.18 -3.53 -2.64
C PRO A 61 -16.77 -4.98 -2.91
N GLN A 62 -16.55 -5.33 -4.18
CA GLN A 62 -16.09 -6.66 -4.58
C GLN A 62 -14.65 -6.90 -4.14
N ALA A 63 -13.77 -5.90 -4.27
CA ALA A 63 -12.39 -5.98 -3.80
C ALA A 63 -12.31 -6.25 -2.29
N PHE A 64 -13.09 -5.53 -1.48
CA PHE A 64 -13.17 -5.77 -0.04
C PHE A 64 -13.65 -7.17 0.28
N ALA A 65 -14.68 -7.66 -0.41
CA ALA A 65 -15.22 -9.01 -0.20
C ALA A 65 -14.17 -10.08 -0.47
N ASP A 66 -13.52 -10.03 -1.63
CA ASP A 66 -12.52 -11.02 -2.05
C ASP A 66 -11.25 -10.97 -1.18
N LEU A 67 -10.72 -9.78 -0.91
CA LEU A 67 -9.53 -9.64 -0.06
C LEU A 67 -9.80 -10.06 1.39
N SER A 68 -10.97 -9.73 1.93
CA SER A 68 -11.38 -10.20 3.26
C SER A 68 -11.50 -11.72 3.30
N GLN A 69 -12.08 -12.33 2.25
CA GLN A 69 -12.16 -13.78 2.15
C GLN A 69 -10.77 -14.41 2.08
N ALA A 70 -9.85 -13.86 1.28
CA ALA A 70 -8.47 -14.34 1.18
C ALA A 70 -7.75 -14.32 2.54
N VAL A 71 -7.90 -13.24 3.30
CA VAL A 71 -7.31 -13.11 4.65
C VAL A 71 -7.88 -14.14 5.63
N VAL A 72 -9.18 -14.44 5.55
CA VAL A 72 -9.83 -15.45 6.41
C VAL A 72 -9.40 -16.87 6.01
N MET A 73 -9.32 -17.16 4.71
CA MET A 73 -8.97 -18.50 4.21
C MET A 73 -7.50 -18.84 4.42
N ALA A 74 -6.60 -17.85 4.24
CA ALA A 74 -5.17 -18.03 4.39
C ALA A 74 -4.56 -16.86 5.18
N PRO A 75 -4.55 -16.93 6.52
CA PRO A 75 -3.99 -15.87 7.37
C PRO A 75 -2.51 -15.57 7.10
N GLU A 76 -1.76 -16.57 6.65
CA GLU A 76 -0.34 -16.49 6.28
C GLU A 76 -0.12 -15.96 4.85
N LEU A 77 -1.18 -15.75 4.08
CA LEU A 77 -1.10 -15.06 2.79
C LEU A 77 -0.99 -13.55 3.04
N TYR A 78 0.17 -13.13 3.54
CA TYR A 78 0.43 -11.77 4.01
C TYR A 78 0.11 -10.70 2.97
N ALA A 79 0.32 -10.99 1.68
CA ALA A 79 -0.03 -10.11 0.58
C ALA A 79 -1.53 -9.73 0.59
N ALA A 80 -2.44 -10.67 0.87
CA ALA A 80 -3.87 -10.37 0.96
C ALA A 80 -4.20 -9.43 2.11
N ARG A 81 -3.54 -9.64 3.26
CA ARG A 81 -3.71 -8.78 4.42
C ARG A 81 -3.13 -7.39 4.18
N PHE A 82 -2.00 -7.32 3.50
CA PHE A 82 -1.36 -6.05 3.14
C PHE A 82 -2.26 -5.25 2.20
N MET A 83 -2.77 -5.87 1.13
CA MET A 83 -3.67 -5.25 0.17
C MET A 83 -5.00 -4.82 0.81
N LEU A 84 -5.58 -5.63 1.69
CA LEU A 84 -6.79 -5.25 2.42
C LEU A 84 -6.54 -4.02 3.29
N GLY A 85 -5.44 -3.97 4.04
CA GLY A 85 -5.12 -2.81 4.88
C GLY A 85 -4.88 -1.54 4.04
N TYR A 86 -4.27 -1.68 2.86
CA TYR A 86 -4.12 -0.55 1.93
C TYR A 86 -5.48 -0.05 1.41
N LEU A 87 -6.37 -0.98 1.05
CA LEU A 87 -7.72 -0.65 0.59
C LEU A 87 -8.55 0.02 1.71
N GLU A 88 -8.44 -0.48 2.94
CA GLU A 88 -9.04 0.16 4.12
C GLU A 88 -8.50 1.58 4.32
N LEU A 89 -7.18 1.78 4.18
CA LEU A 89 -6.56 3.10 4.32
C LEU A 89 -7.13 4.10 3.31
N CYS A 90 -7.24 3.71 2.04
CA CYS A 90 -7.73 4.58 0.98
C CYS A 90 -9.23 4.90 1.07
N HIS A 91 -10.06 4.01 1.64
CA HIS A 91 -11.51 4.12 1.53
C HIS A 91 -12.29 4.17 2.84
N ARG A 92 -11.71 3.72 3.96
CA ARG A 92 -12.38 3.68 5.28
C ARG A 92 -11.61 4.41 6.38
N GLY A 93 -10.30 4.56 6.22
CA GLY A 93 -9.45 5.39 7.08
C GLY A 93 -8.34 4.61 7.79
N ALA A 94 -7.50 5.37 8.49
CA ALA A 94 -6.30 4.86 9.14
C ALA A 94 -6.58 3.83 10.23
N ALA A 95 -7.64 3.99 11.03
CA ALA A 95 -7.93 3.09 12.15
C ALA A 95 -8.19 1.64 11.68
N GLN A 96 -8.95 1.49 10.59
CA GLN A 96 -9.26 0.19 9.99
C GLN A 96 -8.01 -0.44 9.39
N ALA A 97 -7.21 0.35 8.67
CA ALA A 97 -5.95 -0.11 8.09
C ALA A 97 -4.97 -0.62 9.16
N ILE A 98 -4.79 0.13 10.25
CA ILE A 98 -3.92 -0.25 11.37
C ILE A 98 -4.40 -1.56 12.00
N ALA A 99 -5.71 -1.73 12.21
CA ALA A 99 -6.26 -2.97 12.75
C ALA A 99 -6.00 -4.18 11.83
N VAL A 100 -6.16 -4.00 10.51
CA VAL A 100 -5.88 -5.04 9.53
C VAL A 100 -4.39 -5.37 9.48
N TRP A 101 -3.51 -4.37 9.46
CA TRP A 101 -2.06 -4.56 9.39
C TRP A 101 -1.41 -5.01 10.70
N HIS A 102 -2.08 -4.90 11.84
CA HIS A 102 -1.49 -5.22 13.14
C HIS A 102 -0.77 -6.57 13.18
N PRO A 103 -1.33 -7.70 12.67
CA PRO A 103 -0.59 -8.96 12.63
C PRO A 103 0.66 -8.94 11.74
N LEU A 104 0.68 -8.17 10.65
CA LEU A 104 1.87 -8.01 9.81
C LEU A 104 2.98 -7.28 10.57
N THR A 105 2.65 -6.30 11.42
CA THR A 105 3.66 -5.58 12.20
C THR A 105 4.30 -6.43 13.29
N GLN A 106 3.71 -7.59 13.62
CA GLN A 106 4.26 -8.57 14.57
C GLN A 106 5.16 -9.62 13.91
N LEU A 107 5.28 -9.63 12.57
CA LEU A 107 6.14 -10.59 11.87
C LEU A 107 7.62 -10.36 12.20
N GLY A 108 8.43 -11.40 12.03
CA GLY A 108 9.86 -11.36 12.36
C GLY A 108 10.67 -10.34 11.54
N GLU A 109 11.94 -10.22 11.86
CA GLU A 109 12.89 -9.48 11.03
C GLU A 109 13.01 -10.15 9.65
N HIS A 110 13.19 -9.35 8.59
CA HIS A 110 13.29 -9.76 7.17
C HIS A 110 11.98 -10.11 6.46
N GLU A 111 10.83 -9.90 7.09
CA GLU A 111 9.53 -9.97 6.40
C GLU A 111 9.17 -8.60 5.80
N ALA A 112 9.36 -8.45 4.49
CA ALA A 112 9.23 -7.16 3.80
C ALA A 112 7.84 -6.53 3.99
N LEU A 113 6.77 -7.34 3.91
CA LEU A 113 5.39 -6.86 4.13
C LEU A 113 5.15 -6.42 5.57
N GLY A 114 5.82 -7.03 6.54
CA GLY A 114 5.78 -6.59 7.94
C GLY A 114 6.41 -5.22 8.13
N ASP A 115 7.54 -4.98 7.47
CA ASP A 115 8.21 -3.69 7.48
C ASP A 115 7.44 -2.60 6.72
N PHE A 116 6.82 -2.94 5.60
CA PHE A 116 5.92 -2.02 4.89
C PHE A 116 4.70 -1.68 5.75
N ALA A 117 4.10 -2.66 6.42
CA ALA A 117 2.98 -2.44 7.33
C ALA A 117 3.35 -1.52 8.51
N ARG A 118 4.55 -1.69 9.10
CA ARG A 118 5.08 -0.80 10.14
C ARG A 118 5.29 0.61 9.62
N GLY A 119 5.94 0.74 8.47
CA GLY A 119 6.21 2.03 7.84
C GLY A 119 4.93 2.80 7.50
N LEU A 120 3.95 2.12 6.90
CA LEU A 120 2.64 2.71 6.60
C LEU A 120 1.86 3.07 7.86
N THR A 121 1.90 2.23 8.89
CA THR A 121 1.29 2.53 10.20
C THR A 121 1.89 3.80 10.81
N LEU A 122 3.21 3.92 10.80
CA LEU A 122 3.92 5.10 11.32
C LEU A 122 3.63 6.36 10.51
N LEU A 123 3.50 6.24 9.18
CA LEU A 123 3.10 7.37 8.34
C LEU A 123 1.73 7.91 8.72
N VAL A 124 0.75 7.04 8.91
CA VAL A 124 -0.62 7.46 9.24
C VAL A 124 -0.76 7.91 10.69
N THR A 125 0.17 7.55 11.58
CA THR A 125 0.22 8.05 12.97
C THR A 125 1.11 9.29 13.14
N GLY A 126 1.77 9.77 12.08
CA GLY A 126 2.54 11.01 12.08
C GLY A 126 4.00 10.87 12.51
N GLU A 127 4.62 9.71 12.28
CA GLU A 127 6.03 9.43 12.60
C GLU A 127 6.87 9.14 11.32
N PRO A 128 7.02 10.12 10.41
CA PRO A 128 7.58 9.90 9.07
C PRO A 128 9.07 9.49 9.06
N GLU A 129 9.88 9.93 10.02
CA GLU A 129 11.29 9.54 10.12
C GLU A 129 11.45 8.05 10.43
N GLN A 130 10.68 7.57 11.42
CA GLN A 130 10.68 6.15 11.78
C GLN A 130 10.07 5.32 10.67
N ALA A 131 8.99 5.81 10.05
CA ALA A 131 8.38 5.15 8.92
C ALA A 131 9.39 4.90 7.79
N ARG A 132 10.19 5.92 7.44
CA ARG A 132 11.20 5.82 6.39
C ARG A 132 12.19 4.68 6.64
N ALA A 133 12.67 4.54 7.87
CA ALA A 133 13.62 3.48 8.22
C ALA A 133 13.03 2.08 8.01
N PHE A 134 11.77 1.86 8.41
CA PHE A 134 11.09 0.58 8.16
C PHE A 134 10.83 0.34 6.68
N LEU A 135 10.37 1.36 5.94
CA LEU A 135 10.13 1.24 4.50
C LEU A 135 11.42 0.90 3.73
N GLN A 136 12.55 1.53 4.08
CA GLN A 136 13.86 1.25 3.49
C GLN A 136 14.30 -0.19 3.78
N ARG A 137 14.21 -0.63 5.04
CA ARG A 137 14.57 -2.00 5.41
C ARG A 137 13.70 -3.04 4.68
N GLY A 138 12.40 -2.80 4.62
CA GLY A 138 11.47 -3.65 3.87
C GLY A 138 11.84 -3.72 2.39
N LEU A 139 12.24 -2.59 1.79
CA LEU A 139 12.61 -2.51 0.37
C LEU A 139 13.92 -3.28 0.08
N GLU A 140 14.91 -3.17 0.96
CA GLU A 140 16.18 -3.91 0.87
C GLU A 140 15.98 -5.42 0.97
N GLY A 141 15.01 -5.86 1.79
CA GLY A 141 14.64 -7.26 1.97
C GLY A 141 13.62 -7.78 0.94
N ASN A 142 13.06 -6.92 0.09
CA ASN A 142 11.92 -7.27 -0.76
C ASN A 142 12.32 -8.17 -1.93
N ARG A 143 12.08 -9.48 -1.78
CA ARG A 143 12.30 -10.48 -2.84
C ARG A 143 10.99 -11.00 -3.44
N ASP A 144 9.96 -11.07 -2.63
CA ASP A 144 8.70 -11.74 -2.97
C ASP A 144 7.69 -10.81 -3.64
N HIS A 145 7.84 -9.48 -3.44
CA HIS A 145 6.89 -8.48 -3.93
C HIS A 145 7.57 -7.33 -4.70
N PRO A 146 8.40 -7.60 -5.73
CA PRO A 146 9.10 -6.57 -6.48
C PRO A 146 8.17 -5.51 -7.10
N GLU A 147 6.91 -5.85 -7.35
CA GLU A 147 5.85 -4.96 -7.81
C GLU A 147 5.53 -3.82 -6.83
N LEU A 148 5.78 -4.01 -5.53
CA LEU A 148 5.55 -2.98 -4.51
C LEU A 148 6.70 -1.98 -4.39
N SER A 149 7.89 -2.32 -4.91
CA SER A 149 9.10 -1.51 -4.75
C SER A 149 8.95 -0.06 -5.23
N PRO A 150 8.36 0.23 -6.41
CA PRO A 150 8.19 1.61 -6.87
C PRO A 150 7.21 2.41 -6.00
N PHE A 151 6.15 1.75 -5.53
CA PHE A 151 5.18 2.36 -4.61
C PHE A 151 5.85 2.73 -3.28
N VAL A 152 6.61 1.80 -2.68
CA VAL A 152 7.34 2.03 -1.44
C VAL A 152 8.39 3.12 -1.60
N GLN A 153 9.08 3.17 -2.73
CA GLN A 153 10.04 4.22 -3.05
C GLN A 153 9.37 5.61 -3.04
N SER A 154 8.19 5.75 -3.64
CA SER A 154 7.42 7.00 -3.60
C SER A 154 7.02 7.40 -2.18
N LEU A 155 6.69 6.43 -1.31
CA LEU A 155 6.39 6.72 0.10
C LEU A 155 7.63 7.21 0.85
N ILE A 156 8.79 6.59 0.63
CA ILE A 156 10.07 7.01 1.23
C ILE A 156 10.40 8.46 0.85
N GLU A 157 10.21 8.82 -0.42
CA GLU A 157 10.44 10.18 -0.94
C GLU A 157 9.49 11.19 -0.29
N LYS A 158 8.19 10.92 -0.27
CA LYS A 158 7.20 11.78 0.39
C LYS A 158 7.46 11.93 1.89
N SER A 159 7.89 10.86 2.55
CA SER A 159 8.27 10.89 3.97
C SER A 159 9.43 11.86 4.21
N HIS A 160 10.43 11.86 3.31
CA HIS A 160 11.57 12.79 3.38
C HIS A 160 11.13 14.24 3.19
N GLU A 161 10.21 14.51 2.25
CA GLU A 161 9.70 15.87 2.00
C GLU A 161 8.95 16.44 3.22
N ILE A 162 8.12 15.64 3.89
CA ILE A 162 7.40 16.06 5.10
C ILE A 162 8.39 16.46 6.21
N VAL A 163 9.44 15.67 6.39
CA VAL A 163 10.48 15.93 7.41
C VAL A 163 11.28 17.18 7.07
N ALA A 164 11.71 17.32 5.81
CA ALA A 164 12.48 18.47 5.35
C ALA A 164 11.67 19.78 5.39
N ALA A 165 10.35 19.71 5.17
CA ALA A 165 9.45 20.85 5.33
C ALA A 165 9.17 21.19 6.81
N GLY A 166 9.35 20.23 7.72
CA GLY A 166 9.18 20.39 9.16
C GLY A 166 10.44 20.81 9.93
N GLU A 167 11.62 20.79 9.30
CA GLU A 167 12.84 21.36 9.90
C GLU A 167 12.74 22.89 9.94
N PRO A 168 12.86 23.54 11.13
CA PRO A 168 13.02 24.98 11.16
C PRO A 168 14.33 25.34 10.45
N ALA A 169 14.24 26.28 9.50
CA ALA A 169 15.38 26.81 8.75
C ALA A 169 16.60 27.04 9.67
N PRO A 170 17.83 26.75 9.22
CA PRO A 170 19.02 26.98 10.03
C PRO A 170 19.05 28.44 10.49
N VAL A 171 18.93 28.64 11.80
CA VAL A 171 19.09 29.95 12.43
C VAL A 171 20.45 30.54 12.00
N PRO A 172 20.49 31.73 11.39
CA PRO A 172 21.72 32.28 10.85
C PRO A 172 22.75 32.55 11.95
N GLY A 173 24.02 32.23 11.66
CA GLY A 173 25.14 32.46 12.54
C GLY A 173 25.29 33.93 12.97
N PHE A 174 25.71 34.10 14.23
CA PHE A 174 25.91 35.35 14.96
C PHE A 174 26.59 36.50 14.18
N GLY A 175 25.95 37.66 14.20
CA GLY A 175 26.54 38.99 13.92
C GLY A 175 25.82 40.06 14.77
N ALA A 176 26.58 40.95 15.39
CA ALA A 176 26.21 41.78 16.53
C ALA A 176 25.33 43.04 16.23
N VAL A 177 24.33 43.31 17.12
CA VAL A 177 23.65 44.56 17.65
C VAL A 177 23.35 45.79 16.74
N PRO A 178 22.36 46.70 17.01
CA PRO A 178 21.64 47.01 18.29
C PRO A 178 20.10 47.34 18.23
N ASP A 179 19.55 47.59 19.43
CA ASP A 179 18.24 48.10 19.92
C ASP A 179 17.16 48.75 18.99
N ALA A 180 15.91 48.28 19.19
CA ALA A 180 14.56 48.91 19.29
C ALA A 180 14.06 49.98 18.25
N PRO A 181 12.73 50.29 18.08
CA PRO A 181 11.56 49.93 18.91
C PRO A 181 10.26 49.51 18.14
N VAL A 182 9.23 49.23 18.96
CA VAL A 182 7.81 48.86 18.76
C VAL A 182 7.03 49.57 17.64
N ALA A 183 6.14 48.84 16.94
CA ALA A 183 4.87 49.37 16.41
C ALA A 183 3.81 48.26 16.15
N ASP A 184 2.57 48.68 16.38
CA ASP A 184 1.25 48.04 16.36
C ASP A 184 0.69 47.85 14.93
N GLY A 185 -0.34 47.01 14.74
CA GLY A 185 -1.20 47.07 13.55
C GLY A 185 -1.72 45.74 12.97
N ALA A 186 -3.04 45.59 13.00
CA ALA A 186 -3.91 44.58 12.40
C ALA A 186 -3.70 44.31 10.88
N ASN A 187 -4.05 43.12 10.36
CA ASN A 187 -5.40 42.82 9.86
C ASN A 187 -5.50 41.47 9.10
N ASP A 188 -6.71 40.91 9.21
CA ASP A 188 -7.48 39.86 8.52
C ASP A 188 -7.06 39.23 7.17
N GLY A 189 -7.57 38.00 7.02
CA GLY A 189 -8.05 37.39 5.77
C GLY A 189 -7.04 36.51 5.07
N GLU A 190 -7.35 35.39 4.41
CA GLU A 190 -8.58 34.72 3.99
C GLU A 190 -8.14 33.33 3.43
N ASP A 191 -9.10 32.42 3.27
CA ASP A 191 -9.09 31.30 2.31
C ASP A 191 -8.13 30.10 2.49
N GLU A 192 -8.67 28.99 3.01
CA GLU A 192 -8.21 27.63 2.67
C GLU A 192 -9.37 26.77 2.17
N GLU A 193 -9.33 26.45 0.88
CA GLU A 193 -9.73 25.21 0.17
C GLU A 193 -9.26 25.44 -1.29
N PRO A 194 -8.91 24.43 -2.13
CA PRO A 194 -9.14 22.99 -1.98
C PRO A 194 -7.93 22.09 -2.37
N GLY A 195 -7.79 20.94 -1.71
CA GLY A 195 -6.74 19.95 -1.98
C GLY A 195 -7.26 18.66 -2.58
N ASN A 196 -7.79 18.71 -3.81
CA ASN A 196 -8.13 17.54 -4.61
C ASN A 196 -6.85 16.74 -4.95
N GLY A 197 -6.73 15.50 -4.48
CA GLY A 197 -5.56 14.68 -4.77
C GLY A 197 -5.61 13.27 -4.20
N SER A 198 -6.47 12.40 -4.72
CA SER A 198 -6.42 10.96 -4.43
C SER A 198 -6.86 10.13 -5.64
N HIS A 199 -6.13 10.27 -6.75
CA HIS A 199 -6.18 9.30 -7.84
C HIS A 199 -4.77 8.84 -8.16
N LEU A 200 -4.34 7.75 -7.51
CA LEU A 200 -3.21 6.92 -7.93
C LEU A 200 -3.39 5.53 -7.33
N LEU A 201 -4.49 4.89 -7.71
CA LEU A 201 -4.70 3.46 -7.53
C LEU A 201 -4.06 2.75 -8.72
N LEU A 202 -2.86 2.21 -8.50
CA LEU A 202 -2.30 0.96 -9.06
C LEU A 202 -2.48 0.62 -10.56
N GLY A 203 -2.92 1.53 -11.43
CA GLY A 203 -3.14 1.29 -12.86
C GLY A 203 -2.05 1.82 -13.80
N GLY A 204 -0.90 2.25 -13.26
CA GLY A 204 0.10 3.02 -14.03
C GLY A 204 1.45 2.36 -14.30
N TYR A 205 1.68 1.10 -13.90
CA TYR A 205 3.01 0.48 -14.07
C TYR A 205 3.19 -0.36 -15.34
N LEU A 206 2.21 -0.36 -16.24
CA LEU A 206 2.30 -1.01 -17.55
C LEU A 206 2.64 -0.08 -18.72
N ASP A 207 2.92 1.19 -18.48
CA ASP A 207 3.34 2.11 -19.55
C ASP A 207 4.72 2.73 -19.28
N ARG A 208 5.76 1.89 -19.43
CA ARG A 208 7.04 2.30 -20.05
C ARG A 208 7.92 1.10 -20.39
N ARG A 209 7.50 0.34 -21.39
CA ARG A 209 8.40 -0.40 -22.27
C ARG A 209 7.95 -0.16 -23.70
N ASP A 210 8.41 0.95 -24.27
CA ASP A 210 8.96 0.98 -25.62
C ASP A 210 9.61 2.35 -25.90
N HIS A 211 10.86 2.27 -26.35
CA HIS A 211 11.76 3.30 -26.93
C HIS A 211 12.39 4.37 -26.02
#